data_AF-A0A924KIV1-F1
#
_entry.id   AF-A0A924KIV1-F1
#
_cell.length_a   1.000
_cell.length_b   1.000
_cell.length_c   1.000
_cell.angle_alpha   90.00
_cell.angle_beta   90.00
_cell.angle_gamma   90.00
#
_symmetry.space_group_name_H-M   'P 1'
#
loop_
_entity.id
_entity.type
_entity.pdbx_description
1 polymer ?
#
loop_
_entity_poly.entity_id
_entity_poly.type
_entity_poly.pdbx_seq_one_letter_code
_entity_poly.pdbx_strand_id
1 'polypeptide(L)'
;MRTQAFILSFIAGVVCALAQPSMAASESTKLVVQAIEARDCVAAARELNVALAGATPEALALAGVMFETGLCLKPNLERAARFYTKAVDAGAPGARSRLAGLYASPASGPDKGAALWWSMQANLPLPKACLVESSLRGNAEQFAKALTAWPAGVLDACVYVAGIVAALDAEFVIKEAAQGRTSVSIDFRPATSALDVRNSQSSLALVDDSPRTATNSNAGNLFANNSVKQSATPEQMLALRAQDERQALIKRVEAVSKDALARYPRPSGIDADWRIQLSVEGLRDR
;
A
#
# COMPACT_ATOMS: atom_id res chain seq x y z
N MET A 1 -53.72 35.02 -13.74
CA MET A 1 -52.63 35.50 -12.86
C MET A 1 -52.80 34.87 -11.48
N ARG A 2 -52.00 33.85 -11.13
CA ARG A 2 -51.77 33.36 -9.76
C ARG A 2 -50.67 32.28 -9.78
N THR A 3 -49.54 32.64 -9.18
CA THR A 3 -48.58 31.81 -8.40
C THR A 3 -48.12 30.46 -8.95
N GLN A 4 -46.86 30.41 -9.40
CA GLN A 4 -46.01 29.21 -9.34
C GLN A 4 -44.81 29.51 -8.42
N ALA A 5 -44.66 28.72 -7.36
CA ALA A 5 -43.51 28.70 -6.49
C ALA A 5 -42.55 27.61 -6.97
N PHE A 6 -41.32 27.98 -7.33
CA PHE A 6 -40.23 27.05 -7.58
C PHE A 6 -39.44 26.85 -6.29
N ILE A 7 -39.42 25.61 -5.79
CA ILE A 7 -38.64 25.15 -4.65
C ILE A 7 -37.20 24.93 -5.13
N LEU A 8 -36.26 25.75 -4.65
CA LEU A 8 -34.82 25.50 -4.77
C LEU A 8 -34.40 24.47 -3.72
N SER A 9 -34.17 23.23 -4.14
CA SER A 9 -33.53 22.19 -3.32
C SER A 9 -32.02 22.27 -3.48
N PHE A 10 -31.34 22.89 -2.51
CA PHE A 10 -29.90 22.84 -2.35
C PHE A 10 -29.50 21.43 -1.91
N ILE A 11 -28.91 20.63 -2.81
CA ILE A 11 -28.21 19.41 -2.42
C ILE A 11 -26.85 19.85 -1.88
N ALA A 12 -26.73 19.85 -0.55
CA ALA A 12 -25.47 19.99 0.15
C ALA A 12 -24.57 18.80 -0.24
N GLY A 13 -23.49 19.10 -0.98
CA GLY A 13 -22.48 18.13 -1.37
C GLY A 13 -21.83 17.51 -0.14
N VAL A 14 -21.91 16.18 -0.06
CA VAL A 14 -21.09 15.38 0.84
C VAL A 14 -19.64 15.57 0.45
N VAL A 15 -18.89 16.36 1.21
CA VAL A 15 -17.44 16.42 1.13
C VAL A 15 -16.91 15.11 1.70
N CYS A 16 -16.61 14.16 0.81
CA CYS A 16 -15.88 12.95 1.15
C CYS A 16 -14.46 13.37 1.57
N ALA A 17 -14.21 13.37 2.89
CA ALA A 17 -12.88 13.51 3.45
C ALA A 17 -12.09 12.22 3.12
N LEU A 18 -11.49 12.17 1.93
CA LEU A 18 -10.49 11.16 1.62
C LEU A 18 -9.30 11.39 2.56
N ALA A 19 -9.08 10.45 3.46
CA ALA A 19 -7.86 10.37 4.26
C ALA A 19 -6.68 10.30 3.29
N GLN A 20 -5.95 11.42 3.15
CA GLN A 20 -4.77 11.45 2.30
C GLN A 20 -3.67 10.60 2.96
N PRO A 21 -3.00 9.71 2.21
CA PRO A 21 -1.89 8.93 2.76
C PRO A 21 -0.77 9.89 3.17
N SER A 22 -0.38 9.85 4.45
CA SER A 22 0.75 10.65 4.94
C SER A 22 2.03 10.24 4.22
N MET A 23 2.55 11.16 3.43
CA MET A 23 3.76 10.95 2.65
C MET A 23 4.96 11.29 3.56
N ALA A 24 5.62 10.29 4.13
CA ALA A 24 6.98 10.52 4.64
C ALA A 24 7.86 10.79 3.41
N ALA A 25 8.46 11.97 3.34
CA ALA A 25 9.19 12.45 2.16
C ALA A 25 10.70 12.41 2.41
N SER A 26 11.46 11.87 1.45
CA SER A 26 12.91 12.05 1.40
C SER A 26 13.27 13.53 1.25
N GLU A 27 14.50 13.91 1.58
CA GLU A 27 14.95 15.30 1.48
C GLU A 27 14.75 15.86 0.06
N SER A 28 14.92 15.03 -0.97
CA SER A 28 14.72 15.41 -2.38
C SER A 28 13.26 15.66 -2.77
N THR A 29 12.30 15.07 -2.05
CA THR A 29 10.85 15.16 -2.37
C THR A 29 10.04 15.95 -1.35
N LYS A 30 10.66 16.34 -0.23
CA LYS A 30 10.02 17.01 0.90
C LYS A 30 9.18 18.23 0.51
N LEU A 31 9.72 19.12 -0.32
CA LEU A 31 9.01 20.33 -0.74
C LEU A 31 7.82 20.00 -1.65
N VAL A 32 7.93 18.97 -2.49
CA VAL A 32 6.83 18.49 -3.33
C VAL A 32 5.68 17.98 -2.45
N VAL A 33 6.01 17.16 -1.46
CA VAL A 33 5.03 16.60 -0.52
C VAL A 33 4.37 17.70 0.31
N GLN A 34 5.15 18.63 0.86
CA GLN A 34 4.59 19.76 1.62
C GLN A 34 3.61 20.60 0.78
N ALA A 35 3.94 20.85 -0.48
CA ALA A 35 3.05 21.57 -1.39
C ALA A 35 1.76 20.77 -1.69
N ILE A 36 1.87 19.45 -1.89
CA ILE A 36 0.71 18.56 -2.05
C ILE A 36 -0.19 18.61 -0.81
N GLU A 37 0.38 18.52 0.39
CA GLU A 37 -0.36 18.56 1.66
C GLU A 37 -1.02 19.92 1.88
N ALA A 38 -0.34 21.00 1.50
CA ALA A 38 -0.89 22.36 1.48
C ALA A 38 -1.93 22.58 0.36
N ARG A 39 -2.14 21.59 -0.51
CA ARG A 39 -3.00 21.65 -1.71
C ARG A 39 -2.59 22.76 -2.69
N ASP A 40 -1.33 23.19 -2.63
CA ASP A 40 -0.75 24.12 -3.59
C ASP A 40 -0.15 23.35 -4.76
N CYS A 41 -1.00 23.05 -5.75
CA CYS A 41 -0.56 22.29 -6.92
C CYS A 41 0.40 23.05 -7.84
N VAL A 42 0.41 24.38 -7.78
CA VAL A 42 1.37 25.19 -8.54
C VAL A 42 2.75 25.04 -7.92
N ALA A 43 2.86 25.17 -6.60
CA ALA A 43 4.10 24.86 -5.89
C ALA A 43 4.50 23.40 -6.09
N ALA A 44 3.58 22.43 -5.94
CA ALA A 44 3.91 21.02 -6.11
C ALA A 44 4.53 20.71 -7.49
N ALA A 45 3.96 21.26 -8.57
CA ALA A 45 4.51 21.08 -9.91
C ALA A 45 5.87 21.78 -10.08
N ARG A 46 6.06 22.98 -9.49
CA ARG A 46 7.34 23.69 -9.53
C ARG A 46 8.42 22.92 -8.77
N GLU A 47 8.14 22.53 -7.54
CA GLU A 47 9.09 21.78 -6.70
C GLU A 47 9.38 20.41 -7.29
N LEU A 48 8.41 19.77 -7.95
CA LEU A 48 8.66 18.51 -8.67
C LEU A 48 9.68 18.69 -9.79
N ASN A 49 9.61 19.78 -10.56
CA ASN A 49 10.62 20.06 -11.60
C ASN A 49 12.02 20.26 -11.01
N VAL A 50 12.11 20.89 -9.84
CA VAL A 50 13.39 21.04 -9.11
C VAL A 50 13.91 19.68 -8.66
N ALA A 51 13.06 18.86 -8.03
CA ALA A 51 13.43 17.52 -7.57
C ALA A 51 13.89 16.62 -8.72
N LEU A 52 13.21 16.70 -9.87
CA LEU A 52 13.56 15.94 -11.07
C LEU A 52 14.89 16.34 -11.72
N ALA A 53 15.42 17.54 -11.45
CA ALA A 53 16.74 17.95 -11.94
C ALA A 53 17.88 17.08 -11.37
N GLY A 54 17.70 16.56 -10.15
CA GLY A 54 18.63 15.61 -9.53
C GLY A 54 18.43 14.16 -9.97
N ALA A 55 17.34 13.86 -10.68
CA ALA A 55 16.95 12.52 -11.12
C ALA A 55 17.05 11.46 -10.00
N THR A 56 16.75 11.84 -8.75
CA THR A 56 16.82 10.92 -7.61
C THR A 56 15.76 9.81 -7.77
N PRO A 57 16.05 8.60 -7.27
CA PRO A 57 15.10 7.48 -7.36
C PRO A 57 13.71 7.84 -6.81
N GLU A 58 13.70 8.57 -5.70
CA GLU A 58 12.50 9.01 -4.98
C GLU A 58 11.70 10.05 -5.78
N ALA A 59 12.38 11.04 -6.37
CA ALA A 59 11.72 12.07 -7.19
C ALA A 59 11.11 11.47 -8.47
N LEU A 60 11.81 10.52 -9.11
CA LEU A 60 11.31 9.80 -10.27
C LEU A 60 10.08 8.96 -9.92
N ALA A 61 10.11 8.25 -8.80
CA ALA A 61 8.96 7.49 -8.30
C ALA A 61 7.78 8.41 -7.98
N LEU A 62 8.02 9.54 -7.29
CA LEU A 62 6.98 10.51 -6.96
C LEU A 62 6.33 11.13 -8.19
N ALA A 63 7.12 11.50 -9.21
CA ALA A 63 6.58 11.97 -10.48
C ALA A 63 5.64 10.94 -11.12
N GLY A 64 6.03 9.66 -11.08
CA GLY A 64 5.19 8.56 -11.53
C GLY A 64 3.85 8.51 -10.79
N VAL A 65 3.87 8.61 -9.45
CA VAL A 65 2.66 8.62 -8.61
C VAL A 65 1.76 9.80 -8.94
N MET A 66 2.32 10.99 -9.10
CA MET A 66 1.55 12.20 -9.40
C MET A 66 0.85 12.09 -10.77
N PHE A 67 1.52 11.53 -11.78
CA PHE A 67 0.90 11.26 -13.07
C PHE A 67 -0.09 10.08 -13.06
N GLU A 68 0.15 9.05 -12.25
CA GLU A 68 -0.77 7.90 -12.14
C GLU A 68 -2.10 8.31 -11.51
N THR A 69 -2.02 9.03 -10.39
CA THR A 69 -3.18 9.36 -9.55
C THR A 69 -3.86 10.67 -9.93
N GLY A 70 -3.20 11.51 -10.74
CA GLY A 70 -3.66 12.87 -11.01
C GLY A 70 -3.44 13.84 -9.86
N LEU A 71 -2.51 13.54 -8.95
CA LEU A 71 -2.21 14.38 -7.80
C LEU A 71 -1.46 15.63 -8.25
N CYS A 72 -2.16 16.77 -8.25
CA CYS A 72 -1.67 18.07 -8.72
C CYS A 72 -1.21 18.14 -10.19
N LEU A 73 -1.28 17.04 -10.93
CA LEU A 73 -1.01 16.94 -12.36
C LEU A 73 -2.21 16.29 -13.06
N LYS A 74 -2.37 16.53 -14.35
CA LYS A 74 -3.36 15.78 -15.14
C LYS A 74 -2.93 14.31 -15.21
N PRO A 75 -3.81 13.33 -14.90
CA PRO A 75 -3.50 11.92 -15.02
C PRO A 75 -2.93 11.57 -16.39
N ASN A 76 -1.85 10.80 -16.42
CA ASN A 76 -1.23 10.29 -17.62
C ASN A 76 -0.44 9.00 -17.31
N LEU A 77 -1.09 7.86 -17.53
CA LEU A 77 -0.53 6.54 -17.19
C LEU A 77 0.72 6.19 -18.01
N GLU A 78 0.80 6.67 -19.25
CA GLU A 78 1.99 6.48 -20.10
C GLU A 78 3.20 7.23 -19.54
N ARG A 79 3.01 8.49 -19.09
CA ARG A 79 4.07 9.23 -18.39
C ARG A 79 4.41 8.58 -17.06
N ALA A 80 3.42 8.11 -16.30
CA ALA A 80 3.65 7.39 -15.06
C ALA A 80 4.54 6.17 -15.29
N ALA A 81 4.23 5.34 -16.29
CA ALA A 81 5.06 4.20 -16.70
C ALA A 81 6.50 4.63 -17.01
N ARG A 82 6.69 5.67 -17.82
CA ARG A 82 8.03 6.17 -18.16
C ARG A 82 8.82 6.64 -16.94
N PHE A 83 8.18 7.34 -16.01
CA PHE A 83 8.84 7.77 -14.77
C PHE A 83 9.16 6.60 -13.85
N TYR A 84 8.24 5.64 -13.69
CA TYR A 84 8.54 4.44 -12.92
C TYR A 84 9.64 3.58 -13.54
N THR A 85 9.72 3.46 -14.88
CA THR A 85 10.84 2.78 -15.54
C THR A 85 12.17 3.46 -15.20
N LYS A 86 12.24 4.79 -15.30
CA LYS A 86 13.44 5.55 -14.88
C LYS A 86 13.74 5.35 -13.39
N ALA A 87 12.72 5.29 -12.55
CA ALA A 87 12.87 5.03 -11.12
C ALA A 87 13.43 3.61 -10.87
N VAL A 88 13.01 2.60 -11.64
CA VAL A 88 13.61 1.26 -11.60
C VAL A 88 15.09 1.31 -11.98
N ASP A 89 15.44 2.02 -13.06
CA ASP A 89 16.83 2.15 -13.51
C ASP A 89 17.70 2.89 -12.47
N ALA A 90 17.10 3.84 -11.75
CA ALA A 90 17.74 4.56 -10.64
C ALA A 90 17.75 3.76 -9.32
N GLY A 91 17.08 2.61 -9.24
CA GLY A 91 17.05 1.77 -8.04
C GLY A 91 16.02 2.18 -6.97
N ALA A 92 14.97 2.89 -7.36
CA ALA A 92 13.92 3.36 -6.44
C ALA A 92 13.19 2.19 -5.78
N PRO A 93 13.07 2.18 -4.44
CA PRO A 93 12.30 1.17 -3.73
C PRO A 93 10.84 1.14 -4.22
N GLY A 94 10.32 -0.05 -4.50
CA GLY A 94 8.92 -0.25 -4.88
C GLY A 94 8.56 0.21 -6.29
N ALA A 95 9.47 0.78 -7.09
CA ALA A 95 9.16 1.22 -8.45
C ALA A 95 8.73 0.06 -9.38
N ARG A 96 9.33 -1.13 -9.21
CA ARG A 96 8.91 -2.35 -9.92
C ARG A 96 7.47 -2.73 -9.55
N SER A 97 7.11 -2.62 -8.28
CA SER A 97 5.77 -2.90 -7.77
C SER A 97 4.78 -1.85 -8.29
N ARG A 98 5.17 -0.58 -8.37
CA ARG A 98 4.36 0.46 -9.01
C ARG A 98 4.10 0.18 -10.49
N LEU A 99 5.09 -0.31 -11.24
CA LEU A 99 4.87 -0.77 -12.63
C LEU A 99 3.91 -1.95 -12.70
N ALA A 100 4.07 -2.95 -11.82
CA ALA A 100 3.17 -4.10 -11.76
C ALA A 100 1.72 -3.66 -11.53
N GLY A 101 1.49 -2.77 -10.56
CA GLY A 101 0.17 -2.20 -10.26
C GLY A 101 -0.39 -1.36 -11.42
N LEU A 102 0.45 -0.52 -12.02
CA LEU A 102 0.06 0.32 -13.16
C LEU A 102 -0.43 -0.52 -14.36
N TYR A 103 0.30 -1.59 -14.71
CA TYR A 103 -0.07 -2.47 -15.82
C TYR A 103 -1.22 -3.42 -15.47
N ALA A 104 -1.41 -3.75 -14.19
CA ALA A 104 -2.58 -4.49 -13.72
C ALA A 104 -3.85 -3.63 -13.67
N SER A 105 -3.71 -2.30 -13.71
CA SER A 105 -4.82 -1.37 -13.55
C SER A 105 -5.83 -1.51 -14.70
N PRO A 106 -7.14 -1.60 -14.40
CA PRO A 106 -8.17 -1.60 -15.44
C PRO A 106 -8.26 -0.26 -16.17
N ALA A 107 -7.86 0.85 -15.52
CA ALA A 107 -8.00 2.21 -16.06
C ALA A 107 -7.14 2.47 -17.32
N SER A 108 -6.04 1.72 -17.49
CA SER A 108 -5.16 1.76 -18.67
C SER A 108 -5.59 0.81 -19.78
N GLY A 109 -6.54 -0.10 -19.52
CA GLY A 109 -6.63 -1.36 -20.25
C GLY A 109 -5.45 -2.25 -19.83
N PRO A 110 -5.66 -3.28 -19.01
CA PRO A 110 -4.57 -3.95 -18.33
C PRO A 110 -3.66 -4.68 -19.33
N ASP A 111 -2.36 -4.40 -19.25
CA ASP A 111 -1.35 -5.22 -19.91
C ASP A 111 -0.99 -6.37 -18.96
N LYS A 112 -1.72 -7.48 -19.13
CA LYS A 112 -1.61 -8.66 -18.27
C LYS A 112 -0.19 -9.24 -18.25
N GLY A 113 0.49 -9.22 -19.41
CA GLY A 113 1.85 -9.71 -19.53
C GLY A 113 2.84 -8.83 -18.78
N ALA A 114 2.77 -7.52 -18.99
CA ALA A 114 3.61 -6.56 -18.28
C ALA A 114 3.35 -6.56 -16.77
N ALA A 115 2.08 -6.66 -16.34
CA ALA A 115 1.71 -6.75 -14.93
C ALA A 115 2.44 -7.89 -14.23
N LEU A 116 2.33 -9.11 -14.76
CA LEU A 116 2.97 -10.29 -14.19
C LEU A 116 4.49 -10.28 -14.35
N TRP A 117 5.00 -9.72 -15.45
CA TRP A 117 6.44 -9.54 -15.64
C TRP A 117 7.02 -8.67 -14.53
N TRP A 118 6.46 -7.49 -14.30
CA TRP A 118 6.90 -6.57 -13.26
C TRP A 118 6.68 -7.13 -11.86
N SER A 119 5.62 -7.92 -11.62
CA SER A 119 5.45 -8.65 -10.37
C SER A 119 6.58 -9.64 -10.11
N MET A 120 7.03 -10.37 -11.13
CA MET A 120 8.18 -11.26 -11.03
C MET A 120 9.48 -10.49 -10.77
N GLN A 121 9.68 -9.33 -11.42
CA GLN A 121 10.85 -8.48 -11.17
C GLN A 121 10.85 -7.88 -9.76
N ALA A 122 9.68 -7.60 -9.21
CA ALA A 122 9.51 -7.13 -7.84
C ALA A 122 9.59 -8.26 -6.79
N ASN A 123 9.62 -9.54 -7.21
CA ASN A 123 9.50 -10.71 -6.33
C ASN A 123 8.24 -10.66 -5.45
N LEU A 124 7.10 -10.27 -6.03
CA LEU A 124 5.86 -10.19 -5.27
C LEU A 124 5.44 -11.58 -4.74
N PRO A 125 4.97 -11.66 -3.48
CA PRO A 125 4.46 -12.89 -2.89
C PRO A 125 3.09 -13.26 -3.50
N LEU A 126 3.13 -13.91 -4.66
CA LEU A 126 1.94 -14.34 -5.40
C LEU A 126 1.64 -15.83 -5.18
N PRO A 127 0.37 -16.28 -5.35
CA PRO A 127 0.02 -17.69 -5.35
C PRO A 127 0.88 -18.50 -6.33
N LYS A 128 1.17 -19.76 -5.99
CA LYS A 128 1.95 -20.67 -6.86
C LYS A 128 1.42 -20.75 -8.30
N ALA A 129 0.09 -20.71 -8.46
CA ALA A 129 -0.56 -20.72 -9.78
C ALA A 129 -0.21 -19.49 -10.65
N CYS A 130 0.28 -18.41 -10.03
CA CYS A 130 0.66 -17.15 -10.67
C CYS A 130 2.17 -17.00 -10.84
N LEU A 131 2.95 -18.03 -10.50
CA LEU A 131 4.41 -17.99 -10.64
C LEU A 131 4.81 -18.52 -12.02
N VAL A 132 5.69 -17.77 -12.67
CA VAL A 132 6.41 -18.20 -13.88
C VAL A 132 7.80 -18.65 -13.46
N GLU A 133 8.40 -19.56 -14.25
CA GLU A 133 9.75 -20.06 -14.00
C GLU A 133 10.76 -18.91 -13.87
N SER A 134 11.54 -18.91 -12.79
CA SER A 134 12.46 -17.81 -12.45
C SER A 134 13.59 -17.62 -13.47
N SER A 135 13.93 -18.66 -14.24
CA SER A 135 14.90 -18.58 -15.33
C SER A 135 14.47 -17.61 -16.45
N LEU A 136 13.16 -17.40 -16.61
CA LEU A 136 12.61 -16.50 -17.62
C LEU A 136 12.71 -15.02 -17.25
N ARG A 137 13.22 -14.67 -16.06
CA ARG A 137 13.33 -13.29 -15.55
C ARG A 137 14.08 -12.33 -16.48
N GLY A 138 15.04 -12.81 -17.25
CA GLY A 138 15.79 -12.02 -18.22
C GLY A 138 15.26 -12.10 -19.66
N ASN A 139 14.22 -12.89 -19.91
CA ASN A 139 13.71 -13.18 -21.25
C ASN A 139 12.21 -12.86 -21.37
N ALA A 140 11.91 -11.61 -21.71
CA ALA A 140 10.53 -11.12 -21.84
C ALA A 140 9.72 -11.88 -22.90
N GLU A 141 10.36 -12.29 -24.00
CA GLU A 141 9.71 -13.03 -25.08
C GLU A 141 9.27 -14.43 -24.61
N GLN A 142 10.19 -15.19 -24.01
CA GLN A 142 9.86 -16.53 -23.49
C GLN A 142 8.86 -16.45 -22.33
N PHE A 143 8.94 -15.43 -21.49
CA PHE A 143 7.94 -15.19 -20.47
C PHE A 143 6.56 -14.92 -21.06
N ALA A 144 6.46 -14.03 -22.04
CA ALA A 144 5.20 -13.76 -22.73
C ALA A 144 4.63 -15.03 -23.37
N LYS A 145 5.49 -15.84 -24.00
CA LYS A 145 5.12 -17.15 -24.55
C LYS A 145 4.60 -18.11 -23.47
N ALA A 146 5.23 -18.17 -22.31
CA ALA A 146 4.79 -19.03 -21.21
C ALA A 146 3.36 -18.68 -20.75
N LEU A 147 3.03 -17.38 -20.72
CA LEU A 147 1.68 -16.92 -20.36
C LEU A 147 0.61 -17.30 -21.39
N THR A 148 0.95 -17.52 -22.66
CA THR A 148 -0.04 -17.95 -23.68
C THR A 148 -0.63 -19.34 -23.42
N ALA A 149 0.07 -20.17 -22.63
CA ALA A 149 -0.41 -21.50 -22.26
C ALA A 149 -1.38 -21.47 -21.06
N TRP A 150 -1.54 -20.33 -20.40
CA TRP A 150 -2.37 -20.23 -19.20
C TRP A 150 -3.86 -20.13 -19.55
N PRO A 151 -4.75 -20.76 -18.77
CA PRO A 151 -6.18 -20.53 -18.88
C PRO A 151 -6.49 -19.03 -18.66
N ALA A 152 -7.35 -18.45 -19.49
CA ALA A 152 -7.67 -17.02 -19.43
C ALA A 152 -8.17 -16.58 -18.02
N GLY A 153 -8.99 -17.40 -17.37
CA GLY A 153 -9.47 -17.11 -16.01
C GLY A 153 -8.37 -17.11 -14.95
N VAL A 154 -7.35 -17.97 -15.09
CA VAL A 154 -6.18 -17.96 -14.20
C VAL A 154 -5.35 -16.71 -14.43
N LEU A 155 -5.14 -16.33 -15.69
CA LEU A 155 -4.42 -15.10 -16.04
C LEU A 155 -5.11 -13.87 -15.44
N ASP A 156 -6.43 -13.76 -15.56
CA ASP A 156 -7.22 -12.68 -14.95
C ASP A 156 -7.11 -12.66 -13.42
N ALA A 157 -7.26 -13.82 -12.78
CA ALA A 157 -7.12 -13.96 -11.34
C ALA A 157 -5.72 -13.53 -10.86
N CYS A 158 -4.68 -13.93 -11.58
CA CYS A 158 -3.30 -13.58 -11.26
C CYS A 158 -2.99 -12.09 -11.43
N VAL A 159 -3.53 -11.44 -12.48
CA VAL A 159 -3.37 -9.99 -12.68
C VAL A 159 -4.09 -9.20 -11.59
N TYR A 160 -5.28 -9.63 -11.19
CA TYR A 160 -6.02 -9.03 -10.07
C TYR A 160 -5.24 -9.13 -8.75
N VAL A 161 -4.74 -10.33 -8.41
CA VAL A 161 -3.93 -10.53 -7.21
C VAL A 161 -2.63 -9.73 -7.29
N ALA A 162 -1.96 -9.74 -8.43
CA ALA A 162 -0.74 -9.00 -8.68
C ALA A 162 -0.94 -7.49 -8.44
N GLY A 163 -2.03 -6.90 -8.94
CA GLY A 163 -2.35 -5.49 -8.73
C GLY A 163 -2.50 -5.13 -7.25
N ILE A 164 -3.21 -5.96 -6.48
CA ILE A 164 -3.42 -5.73 -5.03
C ILE A 164 -2.12 -5.87 -4.25
N VAL A 165 -1.39 -6.98 -4.47
CA VAL A 165 -0.12 -7.24 -3.79
C VAL A 165 0.92 -6.18 -4.17
N ALA A 166 0.93 -5.73 -5.43
CA ALA A 166 1.79 -4.65 -5.90
C ALA A 166 1.48 -3.31 -5.23
N ALA A 167 0.20 -2.98 -5.02
CA ALA A 167 -0.19 -1.76 -4.33
C ALA A 167 0.26 -1.76 -2.86
N LEU A 168 0.22 -2.93 -2.20
CA LEU A 168 0.76 -3.08 -0.85
C LEU A 168 2.29 -2.99 -0.84
N ASP A 169 2.98 -3.75 -1.70
CA ASP A 169 4.44 -3.77 -1.74
C ASP A 169 5.07 -2.44 -2.18
N ALA A 170 4.36 -1.65 -2.99
CA ALA A 170 4.80 -0.31 -3.36
C ALA A 170 4.87 0.66 -2.16
N GLU A 171 4.17 0.34 -1.07
CA GLU A 171 4.03 1.19 0.13
C GLU A 171 4.69 0.60 1.38
N PHE A 172 4.80 -0.73 1.42
CA PHE A 172 5.29 -1.47 2.58
C PHE A 172 6.35 -2.49 2.16
N VAL A 173 7.21 -2.84 3.11
CA VAL A 173 8.06 -4.03 2.97
C VAL A 173 7.22 -5.24 3.36
N ILE A 174 6.71 -5.96 2.35
CA ILE A 174 5.92 -7.18 2.57
C ILE A 174 6.74 -8.44 2.28
N LYS A 175 6.46 -9.51 3.03
CA LYS A 175 7.01 -10.85 2.78
C LYS A 175 5.92 -11.90 2.88
N GLU A 176 6.17 -13.09 2.35
CA GLU A 176 5.33 -14.25 2.68
C GLU A 176 5.39 -14.49 4.20
N ALA A 177 4.23 -14.69 4.81
CA ALA A 177 4.16 -14.94 6.24
C ALA A 177 4.80 -16.29 6.56
N ALA A 178 6.03 -16.28 7.09
CA ALA A 178 6.61 -17.43 7.76
C ALA A 178 5.94 -17.61 9.14
N GLN A 179 5.88 -18.85 9.65
CA GLN A 179 5.47 -19.10 11.03
C GLN A 179 6.46 -18.40 11.99
N GLY A 180 6.11 -17.19 12.47
CA GLY A 180 7.00 -16.33 13.24
C GLY A 180 6.39 -14.97 13.61
N ARG A 181 6.98 -14.30 14.60
CA ARG A 181 6.51 -13.07 15.27
C ARG A 181 6.52 -11.84 14.33
N THR A 182 5.51 -11.70 13.48
CA THR A 182 5.34 -10.51 12.63
C THR A 182 4.32 -9.57 13.26
N SER A 183 4.67 -8.29 13.47
CA SER A 183 3.83 -7.36 14.25
C SER A 183 2.50 -7.06 13.56
N VAL A 184 2.47 -7.07 12.22
CA VAL A 184 1.29 -6.88 11.40
C VAL A 184 1.29 -7.92 10.29
N SER A 185 0.18 -8.63 10.12
CA SER A 185 -0.04 -9.60 9.05
C SER A 185 -1.30 -9.29 8.26
N ILE A 186 -1.33 -9.74 7.02
CA ILE A 186 -2.47 -9.61 6.10
C ILE A 186 -2.89 -11.02 5.69
N ASP A 187 -4.18 -11.33 5.84
CA ASP A 187 -4.81 -12.52 5.27
C ASP A 187 -5.70 -12.09 4.12
N PHE A 188 -5.20 -12.28 2.90
CA PHE A 188 -5.93 -11.93 1.68
C PHE A 188 -6.57 -13.18 1.06
N ARG A 189 -7.89 -13.09 0.87
CA ARG A 189 -8.77 -14.10 0.23
C ARG A 189 -9.29 -13.53 -1.08
N PRO A 190 -8.61 -13.81 -2.21
CA PRO A 190 -8.91 -13.17 -3.50
C PRO A 190 -10.33 -13.46 -4.00
N ALA A 191 -10.85 -14.67 -3.77
CA ALA A 191 -12.15 -15.11 -4.25
C ALA A 191 -13.33 -14.29 -3.67
N THR A 192 -13.18 -13.73 -2.47
CA THR A 192 -14.21 -12.92 -1.81
C THR A 192 -13.83 -11.44 -1.71
N SER A 193 -12.70 -11.01 -2.29
CA SER A 193 -12.14 -9.67 -2.11
C SER A 193 -11.99 -9.28 -0.63
N ALA A 194 -11.76 -10.26 0.24
CA ALA A 194 -11.58 -10.02 1.67
C ALA A 194 -10.10 -9.93 2.00
N LEU A 195 -9.69 -8.85 2.64
CA LEU A 195 -8.33 -8.61 3.09
C LEU A 195 -8.36 -8.18 4.55
N ASP A 196 -7.94 -9.09 5.42
CA ASP A 196 -7.98 -8.88 6.87
C ASP A 196 -6.59 -8.53 7.39
N VAL A 197 -6.45 -7.37 8.02
CA VAL A 197 -5.21 -6.95 8.69
C VAL A 197 -5.26 -7.42 10.14
N ARG A 198 -4.28 -8.21 10.56
CA ARG A 198 -4.18 -8.79 11.91
C ARG A 198 -2.91 -8.33 12.61
N ASN A 199 -2.96 -8.26 13.93
CA ASN A 199 -1.80 -8.01 14.78
C ASN A 199 -1.43 -9.34 15.46
N SER A 200 -0.20 -9.84 15.27
CA SER A 200 0.26 -10.98 16.07
C SER A 200 0.72 -10.46 17.43
N GLN A 201 -0.21 -10.39 18.38
CA GLN A 201 0.16 -10.33 19.78
C GLN A 201 0.50 -11.76 20.22
N SER A 202 1.78 -12.12 20.22
CA SER A 202 2.24 -12.88 21.38
C SER A 202 2.23 -11.88 22.53
N SER A 203 1.26 -12.00 23.43
CA SER A 203 1.20 -11.25 24.68
C SER A 203 2.58 -11.28 25.33
N LEU A 204 3.32 -10.18 25.23
CA LEU A 204 4.39 -9.89 26.18
C LEU A 204 3.68 -9.61 27.50
N ALA A 205 3.26 -10.69 28.17
CA ALA A 205 3.20 -10.67 29.61
C ALA A 205 4.64 -10.34 30.02
N LEU A 206 4.86 -9.11 30.47
CA LEU A 206 6.02 -8.79 31.27
C LEU A 206 5.92 -9.74 32.47
N VAL A 207 6.63 -10.87 32.41
CA VAL A 207 6.82 -11.73 33.57
C VAL A 207 7.71 -10.90 34.48
N ASP A 208 7.07 -10.30 35.48
CA ASP A 208 7.77 -9.66 36.58
C ASP A 208 8.36 -10.78 37.45
N ASP A 209 9.64 -11.11 37.22
CA ASP A 209 10.41 -12.05 38.05
C ASP A 209 10.88 -11.40 39.37
N SER A 210 10.34 -10.23 39.74
CA SER A 210 10.63 -9.62 41.03
C SER A 210 9.96 -10.39 42.17
N PRO A 211 10.70 -10.79 43.23
CA PRO A 211 10.09 -11.34 44.44
C PRO A 211 9.45 -10.20 45.24
N ARG A 212 8.30 -9.69 44.80
CA ARG A 212 7.47 -8.78 45.59
C ARG A 212 6.02 -9.24 45.58
N THR A 213 5.65 -9.83 46.72
CA THR A 213 4.30 -9.98 47.29
C THR A 213 3.13 -9.72 46.34
N ALA A 214 2.43 -10.82 46.03
CA ALA A 214 1.15 -10.88 45.36
C ALA A 214 0.21 -9.72 45.76
N THR A 215 0.03 -8.79 44.84
CA THR A 215 -1.22 -8.03 44.74
C THR A 215 -1.70 -8.17 43.30
N ASN A 216 -2.83 -8.85 43.13
CA ASN A 216 -3.50 -9.02 41.85
C ASN A 216 -3.84 -7.64 41.28
N SER A 217 -2.98 -7.11 40.42
CA SER A 217 -3.26 -5.91 39.65
C SER A 217 -3.64 -6.36 38.24
N ASN A 218 -4.95 -6.34 37.97
CA ASN A 218 -5.49 -6.49 36.63
C ASN A 218 -4.99 -5.33 35.76
N ALA A 219 -3.88 -5.52 35.06
CA ALA A 219 -3.34 -4.57 34.09
C ALA A 219 -4.32 -4.26 32.94
N GLY A 220 -5.39 -5.06 32.78
CA GLY A 220 -6.50 -4.79 31.87
C GLY A 220 -7.35 -3.56 32.22
N ASN A 221 -7.26 -3.02 33.45
CA ASN A 221 -8.06 -1.87 33.90
C ASN A 221 -7.28 -0.54 33.97
N LEU A 222 -6.01 -0.50 33.57
CA LEU A 222 -5.24 0.77 33.53
C LEU A 222 -5.58 1.63 32.30
N PHE A 223 -6.35 1.11 31.35
CA PHE A 223 -6.71 1.79 30.10
C PHE A 223 -7.94 2.70 30.20
N ALA A 224 -8.59 2.80 31.37
CA ALA A 224 -9.85 3.55 31.53
C ALA A 224 -9.68 4.97 32.07
N ASN A 225 -8.56 5.31 32.70
CA ASN A 225 -8.41 6.59 33.41
C ASN A 225 -7.26 7.45 32.85
N ASN A 226 -7.62 8.68 32.49
CA ASN A 226 -6.81 9.76 31.91
C ASN A 226 -5.62 10.26 32.77
N SER A 227 -5.11 9.46 33.71
CA SER A 227 -4.13 9.89 34.73
C SER A 227 -2.69 9.45 34.46
N VAL A 228 -2.39 8.71 33.38
CA VAL A 228 -1.07 8.09 33.13
C VAL A 228 -0.06 9.01 32.41
N LYS A 229 -0.29 10.33 32.33
CA LYS A 229 0.67 11.23 31.66
C LYS A 229 1.82 11.73 32.54
N GLN A 230 1.80 11.50 33.86
CA GLN A 230 2.77 12.14 34.78
C GLN A 230 3.73 11.21 35.54
N SER A 231 3.63 9.88 35.43
CA SER A 231 4.47 8.94 36.21
C SER A 231 4.97 7.70 35.45
N ALA A 232 4.92 7.69 34.12
CA ALA A 232 5.41 6.57 33.33
C ALA A 232 6.95 6.52 33.31
N THR A 233 7.52 5.32 33.50
CA THR A 233 8.97 5.11 33.36
C THR A 233 9.41 5.33 31.90
N PRO A 234 10.69 5.62 31.63
CA PRO A 234 11.20 5.74 30.26
C PRO A 234 10.89 4.51 29.39
N GLU A 235 10.91 3.31 29.96
CA GLU A 235 10.55 2.06 29.30
C GLU A 235 9.06 1.99 28.94
N GLN A 236 8.18 2.41 29.85
CA GLN A 236 6.74 2.49 29.58
C GLN A 236 6.42 3.50 28.48
N MET A 237 7.11 4.64 28.46
CA MET A 237 6.96 5.64 27.40
C MET A 237 7.44 5.13 26.04
N LEU A 238 8.54 4.35 26.00
CA LEU A 238 9.02 3.70 24.78
C LEU A 238 8.03 2.64 24.27
N ALA A 239 7.47 1.83 25.17
CA ALA A 239 6.46 0.85 24.84
C ALA A 239 5.18 1.49 24.29
N LEU A 240 4.74 2.62 24.87
CA LEU A 240 3.58 3.37 24.40
C LEU A 240 3.81 3.94 22.99
N ARG A 241 4.97 4.54 22.72
CA ARG A 241 5.32 5.03 21.37
C ARG A 241 5.32 3.91 20.34
N ALA A 242 5.92 2.77 20.68
CA ALA A 242 5.94 1.60 19.80
C ALA A 242 4.53 1.05 19.52
N GLN A 243 3.61 1.16 20.48
CA GLN A 243 2.20 0.81 20.30
C GLN A 243 1.49 1.80 19.36
N ASP A 244 1.68 3.10 19.56
CA ASP A 244 1.09 4.15 18.72
C ASP A 244 1.57 4.06 17.27
N GLU A 245 2.88 3.89 17.05
CA GLU A 245 3.48 3.70 15.73
C GLU A 245 2.92 2.47 15.02
N ARG A 246 2.76 1.36 15.75
CA ARG A 246 2.16 0.15 15.20
C ARG A 246 0.69 0.36 14.83
N GLN A 247 -0.07 1.04 15.67
CA GLN A 247 -1.48 1.32 15.37
C GLN A 247 -1.62 2.24 14.14
N ALA A 248 -0.71 3.20 13.99
CA ALA A 248 -0.63 4.03 12.79
C ALA A 248 -0.30 3.21 11.53
N LEU A 249 0.65 2.26 11.64
CA LEU A 249 0.97 1.34 10.55
C LEU A 249 -0.25 0.49 10.16
N ILE A 250 -0.96 -0.12 11.12
CA ILE A 250 -2.16 -0.92 10.85
C ILE A 250 -3.20 -0.11 10.10
N LYS A 251 -3.54 1.10 10.58
CA LYS A 251 -4.52 1.98 9.92
C LYS A 251 -4.11 2.30 8.48
N ARG A 252 -2.81 2.50 8.24
CA ARG A 252 -2.30 2.77 6.89
C ARG A 252 -2.37 1.54 6.00
N VAL A 253 -2.05 0.36 6.50
CA VAL A 253 -2.19 -0.90 5.76
C VAL A 253 -3.66 -1.13 5.40
N GLU A 254 -4.59 -0.92 6.33
CA GLU A 254 -6.03 -1.03 6.08
C GLU A 254 -6.51 -0.05 5.00
N ALA A 255 -6.06 1.21 5.07
CA ALA A 255 -6.40 2.23 4.07
C ALA A 255 -5.90 1.84 2.66
N VAL A 256 -4.62 1.46 2.53
CA VAL A 256 -4.04 1.03 1.26
C VAL A 256 -4.72 -0.23 0.74
N SER A 257 -5.05 -1.17 1.63
CA SER A 257 -5.76 -2.40 1.28
C SER A 257 -7.14 -2.11 0.71
N LYS A 258 -7.89 -1.19 1.33
CA LYS A 258 -9.20 -0.76 0.85
C LYS A 258 -9.11 -0.09 -0.52
N ASP A 259 -8.14 0.82 -0.68
CA ASP A 259 -7.93 1.52 -1.95
C ASP A 259 -7.50 0.55 -3.06
N ALA A 260 -6.67 -0.44 -2.75
CA ALA A 260 -6.28 -1.48 -3.69
C ALA A 260 -7.48 -2.33 -4.13
N LEU A 261 -8.31 -2.79 -3.20
CA LEU A 261 -9.53 -3.54 -3.52
C LEU A 261 -10.54 -2.73 -4.35
N ALA A 262 -10.60 -1.41 -4.14
CA ALA A 262 -11.43 -0.52 -4.95
C ALA A 262 -10.85 -0.30 -6.36
N ARG A 263 -9.53 -0.26 -6.48
CA ARG A 263 -8.81 -0.02 -7.75
C ARG A 263 -8.82 -1.24 -8.67
N TYR A 264 -8.67 -2.44 -8.13
CA TYR A 264 -8.58 -3.67 -8.92
C TYR A 264 -9.88 -4.48 -8.77
N PRO A 265 -10.78 -4.49 -9.76
CA PRO A 265 -12.01 -5.25 -9.68
C PRO A 265 -11.74 -6.75 -9.75
N ARG A 266 -12.43 -7.52 -8.91
CA ARG A 266 -12.29 -8.98 -8.82
C ARG A 266 -12.87 -9.66 -10.07
N PRO A 267 -12.11 -10.49 -10.79
CA PRO A 267 -12.63 -11.34 -11.86
C PRO A 267 -13.45 -12.53 -11.32
N SER A 268 -14.28 -13.12 -12.17
CA SER A 268 -14.98 -14.37 -11.86
C SER A 268 -14.05 -15.58 -11.89
N GLY A 269 -14.39 -16.65 -11.16
CA GLY A 269 -13.71 -17.94 -11.30
C GLY A 269 -12.37 -18.05 -10.57
N ILE A 270 -12.10 -17.15 -9.62
CA ILE A 270 -10.99 -17.31 -8.69
C ILE A 270 -11.30 -18.48 -7.75
N ASP A 271 -10.33 -19.38 -7.60
CA ASP A 271 -10.38 -20.50 -6.67
C ASP A 271 -10.61 -20.01 -5.23
N ALA A 272 -11.63 -20.58 -4.57
CA ALA A 272 -12.03 -20.22 -3.21
C ALA A 272 -10.97 -20.56 -2.16
N ASP A 273 -10.06 -21.48 -2.48
CA ASP A 273 -8.99 -21.93 -1.59
C ASP A 273 -7.73 -21.05 -1.68
N TRP A 274 -7.68 -20.11 -2.63
CA TRP A 274 -6.58 -19.15 -2.68
C TRP A 274 -6.54 -18.30 -1.40
N ARG A 275 -5.43 -18.41 -0.69
CA ARG A 275 -5.11 -17.59 0.48
C ARG A 275 -3.68 -17.12 0.39
N ILE A 276 -3.49 -15.83 0.61
CA ILE A 276 -2.20 -15.17 0.55
C ILE A 276 -1.97 -14.54 1.91
N GLN A 277 -1.00 -15.08 2.63
CA GLN A 277 -0.63 -14.61 3.96
C GLN A 277 0.65 -13.78 3.85
N LEU A 278 0.54 -12.50 4.20
CA LEU A 278 1.64 -11.55 4.12
C LEU A 278 2.01 -11.07 5.51
N SER A 279 3.29 -10.81 5.73
CA SER A 279 3.78 -10.03 6.85
C SER A 279 4.19 -8.64 6.39
N VAL A 280 3.92 -7.63 7.22
CA VAL A 280 4.32 -6.24 6.99
C VAL A 280 5.42 -5.90 7.98
N GLU A 281 6.64 -5.66 7.48
CA GLU A 281 7.80 -5.34 8.33
C GLU A 281 7.89 -3.84 8.65
N GLY A 282 7.29 -3.00 7.82
CA GLY A 282 7.29 -1.56 7.98
C GLY A 282 6.90 -0.84 6.70
N LEU A 283 7.04 0.49 6.72
CA LEU A 283 6.94 1.31 5.52
C LEU A 283 8.14 1.01 4.61
N ARG A 284 7.91 1.07 3.31
CA ARG A 284 9.01 1.08 2.34
C ARG A 284 9.61 2.48 2.29
N ASP A 285 10.93 2.58 2.41
CA ASP A 285 11.64 3.84 2.27
C ASP A 285 11.30 4.48 0.91
N ARG A 286 10.97 5.78 0.93
CA ARG A 286 10.45 6.54 -0.20
C ARG A 286 11.30 7.73 -0.55
#